data_AF-A0A3B3BCW9-F1
#
_entry.id   AF-A0A3B3BCW9-F1
#
_cell.length_a   1.000
_cell.length_b   1.000
_cell.length_c   1.000
_cell.angle_alpha   90.00
_cell.angle_beta   90.00
_cell.angle_gamma   90.00
#
_symmetry.space_group_name_H-M   'P 1'
#
loop_
_entity.id
_entity.type
_entity.pdbx_description
1 polymer ?
#
loop_
_entity_poly.entity_id
_entity_poly.type
_entity_poly.pdbx_seq_one_letter_code
_entity_poly.pdbx_strand_id
1 'polypeptide(L)'
;IFDPLLLSSTERLQFENPWRTVTWTERKKLMEKIKSYKHPKSSLFNARILVVGAVGAGKSSFFNSFKSVFRGHVTNQGMAGNLSDGLGSRRVQGVKKSESLPLVICDTMGLEADEERGIHIDDITNVINGHVLEGYQFNPSVPLKRDAHGFRKNPKLKDKIHCVAYVVDATNVSIMPQNMEKKLKATRKTVNSSRVPQLVLLTKIDEACPLVKKNIRKVYKSTYIKELMQEASARVGVPLSCVVPVKNYSEELELDMNTDILLLHAVVQILRLLDDFFDEPRG
;
A
#
# COMPACT_ATOMS: atom_id res chain seq x y z
N ILE A 1 43.11 -16.84 -6.37
CA ILE A 1 42.27 -17.86 -7.03
C ILE A 1 40.91 -17.76 -6.38
N PHE A 2 39.96 -17.14 -7.07
CA PHE A 2 38.57 -17.03 -6.64
C PHE A 2 37.94 -18.41 -6.76
N ASP A 3 37.39 -18.94 -5.68
CA ASP A 3 36.67 -20.21 -5.68
C ASP A 3 35.23 -19.99 -6.18
N PRO A 4 34.84 -20.53 -7.35
CA PRO A 4 33.48 -20.42 -7.88
C PRO A 4 32.45 -21.21 -7.07
N LEU A 5 32.85 -22.06 -6.13
CA LEU A 5 31.94 -22.93 -5.37
C LEU A 5 31.33 -22.25 -4.14
N LEU A 6 31.85 -21.11 -3.68
CA LEU A 6 31.24 -20.30 -2.62
C LEU A 6 29.96 -19.56 -3.06
N LEU A 7 29.63 -19.58 -4.36
CA LEU A 7 28.36 -19.07 -4.90
C LEU A 7 27.22 -20.11 -4.87
N SER A 8 27.45 -21.32 -4.34
CA SER A 8 26.48 -22.42 -4.36
C SER A 8 25.77 -22.70 -3.03
N SER A 9 26.04 -21.95 -1.96
CA SER A 9 25.53 -22.25 -0.59
C SER A 9 24.57 -21.22 0.01
N THR A 10 23.90 -20.42 -0.83
CA THR A 10 22.66 -19.74 -0.42
C THR A 10 21.49 -20.19 -1.28
N GLU A 11 21.24 -21.50 -1.34
CA GLU A 11 19.85 -21.96 -1.40
C GLU A 11 19.15 -21.43 -0.14
N ARG A 12 18.63 -20.20 -0.21
CA ARG A 12 17.82 -19.65 0.88
C ARG A 12 16.68 -20.63 1.11
N LEU A 13 16.67 -21.20 2.30
CA LEU A 13 15.75 -22.26 2.71
C LEU A 13 14.31 -21.88 2.32
N GLN A 14 13.57 -22.81 1.75
CA GLN A 14 12.14 -22.67 1.57
C GLN A 14 11.44 -23.60 2.54
N PHE A 15 10.35 -23.15 3.15
CA PHE A 15 9.49 -24.04 3.90
C PHE A 15 8.84 -25.07 2.97
N GLU A 16 8.71 -26.30 3.45
CA GLU A 16 7.98 -27.36 2.74
C GLU A 16 6.53 -26.93 2.49
N ASN A 17 5.86 -26.47 3.55
CA ASN A 17 4.50 -25.95 3.52
C ASN A 17 4.48 -24.42 3.62
N PRO A 18 3.58 -23.73 2.90
CA PRO A 18 3.51 -22.28 2.97
C PRO A 18 3.01 -21.81 4.35
N TRP A 19 3.60 -20.76 4.92
CA TRP A 19 3.17 -20.24 6.24
C TRP A 19 1.90 -19.37 6.17
N ARG A 20 1.46 -19.02 4.96
CA ARG A 20 0.12 -18.46 4.68
C ARG A 20 -0.42 -19.07 3.40
N THR A 21 -1.71 -19.38 3.43
CA THR A 21 -2.40 -19.97 2.28
C THR A 21 -2.83 -18.90 1.28
N VAL A 22 -2.60 -19.17 0.00
CA VAL A 22 -3.13 -18.40 -1.13
C VAL A 22 -3.75 -19.35 -2.12
N THR A 23 -4.99 -19.08 -2.52
CA THR A 23 -5.69 -19.85 -3.55
C THR A 23 -5.40 -19.22 -4.92
N TRP A 24 -4.40 -19.76 -5.62
CA TRP A 24 -3.89 -19.20 -6.89
C TRP A 24 -4.83 -19.35 -8.11
N THR A 25 -6.10 -19.70 -7.89
CA THR A 25 -7.12 -19.88 -8.94
C THR A 25 -8.33 -18.96 -8.75
N GLU A 26 -8.41 -18.20 -7.63
CA GLU A 26 -9.60 -17.44 -7.25
C GLU A 26 -9.63 -15.98 -7.75
N ARG A 27 -8.83 -15.63 -8.77
CA ARG A 27 -8.75 -14.26 -9.33
C ARG A 27 -10.14 -13.62 -9.54
N LYS A 28 -11.04 -14.32 -10.25
CA LYS A 28 -12.39 -13.80 -10.54
C LYS A 28 -13.20 -13.55 -9.25
N LYS A 29 -13.16 -14.48 -8.30
CA LYS A 29 -13.87 -14.36 -7.02
C LYS A 29 -13.36 -13.17 -6.20
N LEU A 30 -12.05 -12.93 -6.18
CA LEU A 30 -11.46 -11.76 -5.51
C LEU A 30 -11.88 -10.45 -6.18
N MET A 31 -11.86 -10.40 -7.52
CA MET A 31 -12.34 -9.23 -8.27
C MET A 31 -13.81 -8.92 -7.97
N GLU A 32 -14.69 -9.93 -7.99
CA GLU A 32 -16.11 -9.75 -7.68
C GLU A 32 -16.34 -9.31 -6.23
N LYS A 33 -15.56 -9.85 -5.28
CA LYS A 33 -15.60 -9.39 -3.88
C LYS A 33 -15.29 -7.89 -3.75
N ILE A 34 -14.30 -7.40 -4.49
CA ILE A 34 -13.93 -5.98 -4.46
C ILE A 34 -14.99 -5.11 -5.15
N LYS A 35 -15.54 -5.55 -6.30
CA LYS A 35 -16.59 -4.81 -7.01
C LYS A 35 -17.87 -4.67 -6.19
N SER A 36 -18.27 -5.75 -5.52
CA SER A 36 -19.50 -5.83 -4.73
C SER A 36 -19.39 -5.22 -3.33
N TYR A 37 -18.21 -4.76 -2.93
CA TYR A 37 -18.00 -4.18 -1.61
C TYR A 37 -18.90 -2.95 -1.39
N LYS A 38 -19.48 -2.87 -0.19
CA LYS A 38 -20.28 -1.72 0.26
C LYS A 38 -19.69 -1.24 1.57
N HIS A 39 -19.42 0.06 1.66
CA HIS A 39 -18.85 0.62 2.88
C HIS A 39 -19.81 0.41 4.07
N PRO A 40 -19.33 -0.09 5.23
CA PRO A 40 -20.19 -0.49 6.35
C PRO A 40 -21.15 0.60 6.84
N LYS A 41 -20.73 1.86 6.80
CA LYS A 41 -21.54 3.01 7.22
C LYS A 41 -22.48 3.58 6.15
N SER A 42 -22.24 3.34 4.86
CA SER A 42 -23.10 3.84 3.78
C SER A 42 -22.67 3.32 2.43
N SER A 43 -23.60 2.79 1.64
CA SER A 43 -23.36 2.45 0.23
C SER A 43 -23.19 3.67 -0.69
N LEU A 44 -23.32 4.90 -0.16
CA LEU A 44 -23.28 6.14 -0.95
C LEU A 44 -21.87 6.69 -1.18
N PHE A 45 -20.85 6.16 -0.50
CA PHE A 45 -19.47 6.62 -0.69
C PHE A 45 -18.45 5.49 -0.66
N ASN A 46 -17.30 5.75 -1.31
CA ASN A 46 -16.22 4.80 -1.49
C ASN A 46 -15.31 4.71 -0.26
N ALA A 47 -14.70 3.54 -0.03
CA ALA A 47 -13.60 3.39 0.91
C ALA A 47 -12.39 4.22 0.45
N ARG A 48 -11.81 5.05 1.34
CA ARG A 48 -10.65 5.90 1.01
C ARG A 48 -9.43 5.35 1.70
N ILE A 49 -8.41 5.03 0.91
CA ILE A 49 -7.20 4.34 1.38
C ILE A 49 -6.03 5.28 1.13
N LEU A 50 -5.38 5.73 2.20
CA LEU A 50 -4.17 6.52 2.09
C LEU A 50 -2.96 5.61 1.96
N VAL A 51 -2.12 5.87 0.98
CA VAL A 51 -0.88 5.12 0.75
C VAL A 51 0.30 5.99 1.14
N VAL A 52 1.08 5.55 2.14
CA VAL A 52 2.22 6.30 2.70
C VAL A 52 3.49 5.48 2.59
N GLY A 53 4.62 6.08 2.26
CA GLY A 53 5.88 5.35 2.12
C GLY A 53 6.95 6.20 1.44
N ALA A 54 8.19 5.71 1.48
CA ALA A 54 9.33 6.42 0.91
C ALA A 54 9.15 6.70 -0.59
N VAL A 55 9.86 7.71 -1.11
CA VAL A 55 10.02 7.88 -2.55
C VAL A 55 10.60 6.59 -3.15
N GLY A 56 10.07 6.15 -4.29
CA GLY A 56 10.52 4.89 -4.93
C GLY A 56 10.03 3.59 -4.29
N ALA A 57 9.32 3.62 -3.16
CA ALA A 57 8.81 2.40 -2.51
C ALA A 57 7.71 1.67 -3.30
N GLY A 58 7.17 2.28 -4.37
CA GLY A 58 6.15 1.65 -5.23
C GLY A 58 4.70 2.00 -4.90
N LYS A 59 4.44 3.16 -4.27
CA LYS A 59 3.08 3.66 -3.97
C LYS A 59 2.22 3.80 -5.24
N SER A 60 2.70 4.58 -6.20
CA SER A 60 2.01 4.80 -7.46
C SER A 60 1.99 3.54 -8.34
N SER A 61 3.07 2.75 -8.31
CA SER A 61 3.14 1.46 -9.00
C SER A 61 2.10 0.47 -8.49
N PHE A 62 1.86 0.42 -7.18
CA PHE A 62 0.81 -0.42 -6.59
C PHE A 62 -0.57 -0.03 -7.14
N PHE A 63 -0.90 1.27 -7.14
CA PHE A 63 -2.15 1.76 -7.71
C PHE A 63 -2.30 1.36 -9.18
N ASN A 64 -1.27 1.61 -10.00
CA ASN A 64 -1.30 1.29 -11.44
C ASN A 64 -1.44 -0.21 -11.68
N SER A 65 -0.75 -1.03 -10.89
CA SER A 65 -0.81 -2.48 -10.98
C SER A 65 -2.21 -2.97 -10.66
N PHE A 66 -2.78 -2.52 -9.53
CA PHE A 66 -4.13 -2.85 -9.14
C PHE A 66 -5.18 -2.40 -10.18
N LYS A 67 -5.03 -1.18 -10.72
CA LYS A 67 -5.86 -0.66 -11.80
C LYS A 67 -5.77 -1.51 -13.08
N SER A 68 -4.58 -2.01 -13.40
CA SER A 68 -4.34 -2.86 -14.57
C SER A 68 -5.15 -4.16 -14.50
N VAL A 69 -5.27 -4.77 -13.30
CA VAL A 69 -6.09 -5.97 -13.08
C VAL A 69 -7.54 -5.79 -13.55
N PHE A 70 -8.15 -4.64 -13.24
CA PHE A 70 -9.53 -4.35 -13.63
C PHE A 70 -9.68 -3.84 -15.06
N ARG A 71 -8.62 -3.30 -15.65
CA ARG A 71 -8.59 -2.90 -17.07
C ARG A 71 -8.31 -4.07 -18.02
N GLY A 72 -7.72 -5.15 -17.53
CA GLY A 72 -7.42 -6.34 -18.32
C GLY A 72 -6.12 -6.28 -19.13
N HIS A 73 -5.30 -5.24 -18.95
CA HIS A 73 -3.96 -5.10 -19.54
C HIS A 73 -3.09 -4.25 -18.62
N VAL A 74 -1.77 -4.39 -18.69
CA VAL A 74 -0.84 -3.55 -17.92
C VAL A 74 -0.98 -2.10 -18.39
N THR A 75 -1.13 -1.17 -17.45
CA THR A 75 -1.28 0.25 -17.74
C THR A 75 -0.24 1.08 -17.01
N ASN A 76 0.53 1.84 -17.77
CA ASN A 76 1.46 2.86 -17.25
C ASN A 76 0.83 4.25 -17.28
N GLN A 77 -0.45 4.37 -16.86
CA GLN A 77 -1.07 5.68 -16.65
C GLN A 77 -0.53 6.30 -15.35
N GLY A 78 0.73 6.72 -15.39
CA GLY A 78 1.49 7.30 -14.28
C GLY A 78 2.65 8.20 -14.70
N MET A 79 2.80 8.54 -15.98
CA MET A 79 3.65 9.66 -16.42
C MET A 79 2.87 10.95 -16.70
N ALA A 80 1.54 10.87 -16.87
CA ALA A 80 0.70 12.04 -17.13
C ALA A 80 0.09 12.56 -15.82
N GLY A 81 0.87 13.36 -15.10
CA GLY A 81 0.45 14.10 -13.91
C GLY A 81 1.52 14.12 -12.83
N ASN A 82 2.53 14.99 -13.00
CA ASN A 82 3.43 15.40 -11.92
C ASN A 82 2.61 15.90 -10.73
N LEU A 83 2.44 15.06 -9.72
CA LEU A 83 2.22 15.48 -8.34
C LEU A 83 3.32 14.80 -7.51
N SER A 84 4.58 15.02 -7.89
CA SER A 84 5.74 14.62 -7.07
C SER A 84 5.57 15.07 -5.62
N ASP A 85 4.89 16.20 -5.43
CA ASP A 85 4.83 16.93 -4.16
C ASP A 85 3.40 17.17 -3.62
N GLY A 86 2.36 16.52 -4.16
CA GLY A 86 0.95 16.82 -3.81
C GLY A 86 0.08 15.62 -3.41
N LEU A 87 -1.17 15.90 -3.02
CA LEU A 87 -2.20 14.89 -2.74
C LEU A 87 -2.98 14.54 -4.01
N GLY A 88 -2.83 13.32 -4.50
CA GLY A 88 -3.60 12.78 -5.63
C GLY A 88 -4.60 11.73 -5.18
N SER A 89 -5.91 11.97 -5.34
CA SER A 89 -6.91 10.93 -5.16
C SER A 89 -7.19 10.24 -6.49
N ARG A 90 -7.04 8.91 -6.54
CA ARG A 90 -7.21 8.15 -7.78
C ARG A 90 -8.25 7.04 -7.61
N ARG A 91 -9.17 6.98 -8.57
CA ARG A 91 -10.22 5.95 -8.64
C ARG A 91 -9.81 4.88 -9.65
N VAL A 92 -10.21 3.64 -9.36
CA VAL A 92 -10.11 2.53 -10.31
C VAL A 92 -11.47 2.33 -10.96
N GLN A 93 -11.47 2.35 -12.30
CA GLN A 93 -12.64 1.95 -13.10
C GLN A 93 -12.64 0.43 -13.23
N GLY A 94 -13.82 -0.16 -13.15
CA GLY A 94 -14.06 -1.58 -13.41
C GLY A 94 -13.95 -1.90 -14.91
N VAL A 95 -14.28 -3.16 -15.22
CA VAL A 95 -14.18 -3.70 -16.59
C VAL A 95 -15.10 -2.95 -17.56
N LYS A 96 -16.26 -2.49 -17.09
CA LYS A 96 -17.14 -1.58 -17.84
C LYS A 96 -16.82 -0.14 -17.45
N LYS A 97 -16.64 0.75 -18.43
CA LYS A 97 -16.31 2.19 -18.21
C LYS A 97 -17.30 2.92 -17.28
N SER A 98 -18.53 2.42 -17.12
CA SER A 98 -19.58 2.98 -16.27
C SER A 98 -19.57 2.48 -14.82
N GLU A 99 -18.75 1.48 -14.48
CA GLU A 99 -18.73 0.86 -13.15
C GLU A 99 -17.44 1.27 -12.43
N SER A 100 -17.51 2.22 -11.50
CA SER A 100 -16.35 2.57 -10.66
C SER A 100 -16.27 1.62 -9.47
N LEU A 101 -15.06 1.18 -9.11
CA LEU A 101 -14.88 0.40 -7.88
C LEU A 101 -15.26 1.25 -6.65
N PRO A 102 -15.77 0.62 -5.57
CA PRO A 102 -16.19 1.28 -4.34
C PRO A 102 -15.01 1.73 -3.45
N LEU A 103 -13.90 2.13 -4.08
CA LEU A 103 -12.64 2.48 -3.42
C LEU A 103 -11.94 3.66 -4.12
N VAL A 104 -11.22 4.44 -3.33
CA VAL A 104 -10.36 5.55 -3.75
C VAL A 104 -9.01 5.33 -3.08
N ILE A 105 -7.95 5.32 -3.89
CA ILE A 105 -6.58 5.26 -3.39
C ILE A 105 -6.02 6.69 -3.42
N CYS A 106 -5.72 7.23 -2.25
CA CYS A 106 -5.10 8.53 -2.06
C CYS A 106 -3.58 8.33 -2.01
N ASP A 107 -2.89 8.81 -3.04
CA ASP A 107 -1.42 8.85 -3.11
C ASP A 107 -0.95 10.22 -2.60
N THR A 108 0.14 10.22 -1.84
CA THR A 108 0.78 11.42 -1.34
C THR A 108 2.21 11.52 -1.83
N MET A 109 2.77 12.71 -1.74
CA MET A 109 4.22 12.91 -1.70
C MET A 109 4.88 11.86 -0.79
N GLY A 110 6.05 11.38 -1.20
CA GLY A 110 6.79 10.38 -0.45
C GLY A 110 7.25 10.86 0.91
N LEU A 111 7.48 9.92 1.82
CA LEU A 111 8.27 10.19 3.01
C LEU A 111 9.73 10.31 2.61
N GLU A 112 10.43 11.26 3.20
CA GLU A 112 11.89 11.34 3.13
C GLU A 112 12.48 11.33 4.55
N ALA A 113 13.72 10.86 4.66
CA ALA A 113 14.42 10.72 5.94
C ALA A 113 14.87 12.07 6.52
N ASP A 114 15.06 13.06 5.65
CA ASP A 114 15.26 14.45 6.00
C ASP A 114 13.96 15.06 6.54
N GLU A 115 14.04 15.82 7.63
CA GLU A 115 12.88 16.44 8.27
C GLU A 115 12.34 17.61 7.42
N GLU A 116 13.21 18.27 6.65
CA GLU A 116 12.83 19.37 5.76
C GLU A 116 12.32 18.89 4.40
N ARG A 117 12.16 17.57 4.21
CA ARG A 117 11.69 16.99 2.95
C ARG A 117 10.61 15.93 3.12
N GLY A 118 9.88 15.71 2.03
CA GLY A 118 8.72 14.82 2.00
C GLY A 118 7.56 15.33 2.86
N ILE A 119 6.48 14.56 2.90
CA ILE A 119 5.24 15.01 3.59
C ILE A 119 5.45 15.16 5.10
N HIS A 120 4.96 16.28 5.65
CA HIS A 120 4.97 16.54 7.10
C HIS A 120 3.93 15.67 7.82
N ILE A 121 4.22 15.24 9.06
CA ILE A 121 3.33 14.34 9.82
C ILE A 121 1.97 15.00 10.10
N ASP A 122 1.96 16.30 10.39
CA ASP A 122 0.71 17.06 10.60
C ASP A 122 -0.15 17.11 9.32
N ASP A 123 0.48 17.13 8.15
CA ASP A 123 -0.26 17.04 6.89
C ASP A 123 -0.86 15.66 6.69
N ILE A 124 -0.16 14.59 7.09
CA ILE A 124 -0.77 13.25 7.12
C ILE A 124 -1.99 13.24 8.04
N THR A 125 -1.93 13.89 9.20
CA THR A 125 -3.08 14.06 10.11
C THR A 125 -4.23 14.79 9.42
N ASN A 126 -3.94 15.89 8.71
CA ASN A 126 -4.92 16.65 7.97
C ASN A 126 -5.56 15.80 6.85
N VAL A 127 -4.77 15.02 6.11
CA VAL A 127 -5.27 14.13 5.06
C VAL A 127 -6.18 13.06 5.65
N ILE A 128 -5.75 12.40 6.74
CA ILE A 128 -6.54 11.35 7.41
C ILE A 128 -7.91 11.89 7.83
N ASN A 129 -7.93 13.09 8.39
CA ASN A 129 -9.16 13.72 8.87
C ASN A 129 -10.01 14.38 7.76
N GLY A 130 -9.57 14.31 6.50
CA GLY A 130 -10.32 14.85 5.35
C GLY A 130 -10.20 16.37 5.19
N HIS A 131 -9.23 17.00 5.86
CA HIS A 131 -9.02 18.44 5.84
C HIS A 131 -8.25 18.94 4.61
N VAL A 132 -7.67 18.07 3.80
CA VAL A 132 -6.89 18.48 2.62
C VAL A 132 -7.74 18.37 1.36
N LEU A 133 -7.80 19.45 0.57
CA LEU A 133 -8.45 19.44 -0.73
C LEU A 133 -7.65 18.65 -1.77
N GLU A 134 -8.34 18.06 -2.75
CA GLU A 134 -7.70 17.32 -3.83
C GLU A 134 -6.82 18.25 -4.68
N GLY A 135 -5.63 17.78 -5.07
CA GLY A 135 -4.66 18.57 -5.82
C GLY A 135 -3.84 19.56 -4.98
N TYR A 136 -4.02 19.60 -3.65
CA TYR A 136 -3.17 20.40 -2.77
C TYR A 136 -1.70 19.97 -2.88
N GLN A 137 -0.81 20.95 -3.03
CA GLN A 137 0.64 20.74 -3.02
C GLN A 137 1.17 20.96 -1.61
N PHE A 138 1.88 19.96 -1.08
CA PHE A 138 2.41 20.00 0.27
C PHE A 138 3.67 20.87 0.33
N ASN A 139 3.82 21.62 1.42
CA ASN A 139 5.06 22.30 1.74
C ASN A 139 5.81 21.46 2.79
N PRO A 140 6.99 20.91 2.47
CA PRO A 140 7.76 20.10 3.42
C PRO A 140 8.15 20.85 4.70
N SER A 141 8.36 22.16 4.62
CA SER A 141 8.85 22.99 5.73
C SER A 141 7.73 23.50 6.64
N VAL A 142 6.50 23.60 6.16
CA VAL A 142 5.37 24.18 6.91
C VAL A 142 4.09 23.39 6.65
N PRO A 143 3.46 22.80 7.69
CA PRO A 143 2.22 22.06 7.51
C PRO A 143 1.04 22.97 7.16
N LEU A 144 0.04 22.41 6.49
CA LEU A 144 -1.20 23.08 6.13
C LEU A 144 -1.94 23.56 7.39
N LYS A 145 -2.16 24.88 7.46
CA LYS A 145 -2.90 25.54 8.54
C LYS A 145 -4.39 25.63 8.23
N ARG A 146 -5.22 25.77 9.28
CA ARG A 146 -6.69 25.78 9.20
C ARG A 146 -7.28 26.94 8.39
N ASP A 147 -6.57 28.05 8.33
CA ASP A 147 -6.93 29.29 7.64
C ASP A 147 -6.38 29.36 6.20
N ALA A 148 -5.50 28.44 5.83
CA ALA A 148 -4.85 28.44 4.52
C ALA A 148 -5.76 27.93 3.40
N HIS A 149 -5.51 28.43 2.18
CA HIS A 149 -6.13 27.91 0.98
C HIS A 149 -5.75 26.42 0.79
N GLY A 150 -6.74 25.57 0.52
CA GLY A 150 -6.55 24.12 0.48
C GLY A 150 -7.03 23.36 1.72
N PHE A 151 -7.34 24.06 2.83
CA PHE A 151 -7.91 23.46 4.03
C PHE A 151 -9.44 23.40 4.01
N ARG A 152 -9.99 22.19 4.21
CA ARG A 152 -11.42 21.92 4.37
C ARG A 152 -11.79 21.97 5.85
N LYS A 153 -12.55 23.00 6.25
CA LYS A 153 -12.94 23.23 7.66
C LYS A 153 -13.79 22.10 8.24
N ASN A 154 -14.81 21.66 7.50
CA ASN A 154 -15.82 20.71 7.99
C ASN A 154 -15.88 19.43 7.11
N PRO A 155 -14.92 18.51 7.26
CA PRO A 155 -14.91 17.26 6.51
C PRO A 155 -16.05 16.34 6.94
N LYS A 156 -16.68 15.68 5.97
CA LYS A 156 -17.66 14.61 6.21
C LYS A 156 -16.96 13.26 6.21
N LEU A 157 -17.66 12.20 6.66
CA LEU A 157 -17.10 10.84 6.67
C LEU A 157 -16.53 10.43 5.30
N LYS A 158 -17.25 10.72 4.21
CA LYS A 158 -16.80 10.45 2.84
C LYS A 158 -15.50 11.14 2.42
N ASP A 159 -15.03 12.13 3.18
CA ASP A 159 -13.81 12.89 2.90
C ASP A 159 -12.61 12.37 3.69
N LYS A 160 -12.86 11.62 4.77
CA LYS A 160 -11.84 11.05 5.64
C LYS A 160 -11.18 9.83 5.03
N ILE A 161 -9.99 9.51 5.50
CA ILE A 161 -9.34 8.24 5.20
C ILE A 161 -9.92 7.15 6.08
N HIS A 162 -10.21 6.00 5.47
CA HIS A 162 -10.77 4.82 6.14
C HIS A 162 -9.72 3.73 6.37
N CYS A 163 -8.61 3.72 5.62
CA CYS A 163 -7.46 2.83 5.85
C CYS A 163 -6.15 3.55 5.56
N VAL A 164 -5.08 3.23 6.29
CA VAL A 164 -3.71 3.58 5.88
C VAL A 164 -2.92 2.34 5.45
N ALA A 165 -2.30 2.39 4.28
CA ALA A 165 -1.40 1.36 3.77
C ALA A 165 0.03 1.90 3.69
N TYR A 166 0.92 1.40 4.54
CA TYR A 166 2.35 1.71 4.49
C TYR A 166 3.01 0.90 3.38
N VAL A 167 3.61 1.56 2.40
CA VAL A 167 4.34 0.92 1.31
C VAL A 167 5.82 0.88 1.66
N VAL A 168 6.31 -0.34 1.83
CA VAL A 168 7.69 -0.63 2.23
C VAL A 168 8.35 -1.46 1.13
N ASP A 169 9.51 -1.00 0.68
CA ASP A 169 10.32 -1.68 -0.34
C ASP A 169 11.08 -2.85 0.30
N ALA A 170 10.81 -4.08 -0.16
CA ALA A 170 11.44 -5.30 0.33
C ALA A 170 12.97 -5.31 0.18
N THR A 171 13.51 -4.61 -0.83
CA THR A 171 14.96 -4.53 -1.08
C THR A 171 15.68 -3.64 -0.07
N ASN A 172 14.94 -2.75 0.60
CA ASN A 172 15.50 -1.70 1.45
C ASN A 172 15.11 -1.83 2.94
N VAL A 173 14.34 -2.84 3.32
CA VAL A 173 13.86 -3.01 4.72
C VAL A 173 15.02 -3.04 5.71
N SER A 174 16.02 -3.88 5.44
CA SER A 174 17.13 -4.13 6.36
C SER A 174 18.10 -2.96 6.49
N ILE A 175 18.15 -2.09 5.48
CA ILE A 175 18.99 -0.89 5.43
C ILE A 175 18.18 0.40 5.63
N MET A 176 16.95 0.29 6.15
CA MET A 176 16.09 1.44 6.39
C MET A 176 16.78 2.42 7.36
N PRO A 177 16.97 3.70 6.96
CA PRO A 177 17.57 4.70 7.84
C PRO A 177 16.75 4.90 9.12
N GLN A 178 17.42 5.08 10.26
CA GLN A 178 16.75 5.26 11.56
C GLN A 178 15.74 6.42 11.56
N ASN A 179 16.04 7.52 10.85
CA ASN A 179 15.14 8.66 10.74
C ASN A 179 13.87 8.32 9.95
N MET A 180 13.98 7.50 8.89
CA MET A 180 12.81 6.99 8.16
C MET A 180 11.95 6.09 9.06
N GLU A 181 12.57 5.20 9.84
CA GLU A 181 11.87 4.36 10.80
C GLU A 181 11.14 5.19 11.87
N LYS A 182 11.79 6.23 12.41
CA LYS A 182 11.16 7.18 13.35
C LYS A 182 9.96 7.87 12.70
N LYS A 183 10.05 8.33 11.46
CA LYS A 183 8.97 8.99 10.72
C LYS A 183 7.79 8.04 10.46
N LEU A 184 8.05 6.77 10.13
CA LEU A 184 7.02 5.72 10.00
C LEU A 184 6.33 5.45 11.35
N LYS A 185 7.09 5.32 12.44
CA LYS A 185 6.54 5.14 13.80
C LYS A 185 5.71 6.34 14.25
N ALA A 186 6.14 7.56 13.95
CA ALA A 186 5.39 8.77 14.26
C ALA A 186 4.10 8.84 13.44
N THR A 187 4.16 8.54 12.14
CA THR A 187 2.97 8.41 11.28
C THR A 187 2.00 7.35 11.84
N ARG A 188 2.50 6.18 12.26
CA ARG A 188 1.68 5.13 12.90
C ARG A 188 1.00 5.62 14.17
N LYS A 189 1.69 6.40 15.01
CA LYS A 189 1.09 7.01 16.20
C LYS A 189 -0.08 7.93 15.83
N THR A 190 0.07 8.76 14.80
CA THR A 190 -1.02 9.61 14.27
C THR A 190 -2.21 8.79 13.78
N VAL A 191 -1.95 7.70 13.05
CA VAL A 191 -2.99 6.80 12.53
C VAL A 191 -3.75 6.11 13.68
N ASN A 192 -3.03 5.65 14.71
CA ASN A 192 -3.62 5.09 15.93
C ASN A 192 -4.52 6.10 16.65
N SER A 193 -4.04 7.34 16.85
CA SER A 193 -4.81 8.40 17.50
C SER A 193 -6.07 8.76 16.72
N SER A 194 -6.03 8.63 15.39
CA SER A 194 -7.18 8.84 14.51
C SER A 194 -8.13 7.62 14.45
N ARG A 195 -7.76 6.52 15.12
CA ARG A 195 -8.46 5.22 15.10
C ARG A 195 -8.75 4.75 13.67
N VAL A 196 -7.75 4.80 12.80
CA VAL A 196 -7.88 4.32 11.41
C VAL A 196 -7.16 2.98 11.28
N PRO A 197 -7.80 1.93 10.72
CA PRO A 197 -7.13 0.65 10.48
C PRO A 197 -5.96 0.82 9.52
N GLN A 198 -4.94 -0.02 9.68
CA GLN A 198 -3.70 0.14 8.94
C GLN A 198 -2.99 -1.19 8.66
N LEU A 199 -2.24 -1.22 7.56
CA LEU A 199 -1.44 -2.36 7.16
C LEU A 199 -0.17 -1.95 6.44
N VAL A 200 0.73 -2.90 6.19
CA VAL A 200 1.93 -2.74 5.38
C VAL A 200 1.78 -3.51 4.06
N LEU A 201 2.02 -2.83 2.95
CA LEU A 201 2.25 -3.42 1.64
C LEU A 201 3.77 -3.55 1.43
N LEU A 202 4.28 -4.77 1.47
CA LEU A 202 5.68 -5.06 1.19
C LEU A 202 5.85 -5.27 -0.32
N THR A 203 6.40 -4.28 -1.01
CA THR A 203 6.57 -4.26 -2.48
C THR A 203 7.93 -4.81 -2.90
N LYS A 204 8.13 -5.04 -4.21
CA LYS A 204 9.42 -5.48 -4.79
C LYS A 204 9.96 -6.80 -4.22
N ILE A 205 9.05 -7.68 -3.79
CA ILE A 205 9.38 -9.00 -3.23
C ILE A 205 10.10 -9.91 -4.22
N ASP A 206 9.85 -9.71 -5.51
CA ASP A 206 10.48 -10.40 -6.62
C ASP A 206 11.90 -9.87 -6.88
N GLU A 207 12.13 -8.56 -6.75
CA GLU A 207 13.48 -8.01 -6.81
C GLU A 207 14.33 -8.45 -5.62
N ALA A 208 13.74 -8.50 -4.41
CA ALA A 208 14.43 -8.89 -3.19
C ALA A 208 14.75 -10.40 -3.13
N CYS A 209 13.94 -11.25 -3.76
CA CYS A 209 14.05 -12.70 -3.61
C CYS A 209 14.03 -13.44 -4.96
N PRO A 210 15.16 -14.00 -5.42
CA PRO A 210 15.24 -14.74 -6.69
C PRO A 210 14.24 -15.92 -6.79
N LEU A 211 13.97 -16.60 -5.67
CA LEU A 211 12.97 -17.68 -5.61
C LEU A 211 11.57 -17.17 -5.98
N VAL A 212 11.21 -15.98 -5.49
CA VAL A 212 9.93 -15.33 -5.79
C VAL A 212 9.95 -14.75 -7.20
N LYS A 213 11.05 -14.14 -7.66
CA LYS A 213 11.22 -13.69 -9.04
C LYS A 213 10.93 -14.80 -10.04
N LYS A 214 11.49 -16.00 -9.80
CA LYS A 214 11.28 -17.17 -10.65
C LYS A 214 9.86 -17.71 -10.56
N ASN A 215 9.24 -17.66 -9.38
CA ASN A 215 7.87 -18.14 -9.16
C ASN A 215 7.19 -17.41 -7.99
N ILE A 216 6.27 -16.51 -8.31
CA ILE A 216 5.49 -15.73 -7.34
C ILE A 216 4.75 -16.60 -6.32
N ARG A 217 4.37 -17.82 -6.69
CA ARG A 217 3.71 -18.75 -5.76
C ARG A 217 4.58 -19.16 -4.57
N LYS A 218 5.89 -18.92 -4.64
CA LYS A 218 6.85 -19.18 -3.57
C LYS A 218 6.93 -18.05 -2.54
N VAL A 219 6.16 -16.96 -2.69
CA VAL A 219 6.15 -15.83 -1.75
C VAL A 219 5.95 -16.26 -0.29
N TYR A 220 5.04 -17.19 -0.03
CA TYR A 220 4.78 -17.74 1.31
C TYR A 220 5.51 -19.06 1.60
N LYS A 221 6.50 -19.42 0.78
CA LYS A 221 7.45 -20.53 1.04
C LYS A 221 8.88 -20.03 1.29
N SER A 222 9.25 -18.85 0.81
CA SER A 222 10.58 -18.26 0.99
C SER A 222 10.84 -17.83 2.44
N THR A 223 11.78 -18.45 3.17
CA THR A 223 12.14 -17.99 4.53
C THR A 223 12.55 -16.52 4.53
N TYR A 224 13.27 -16.09 3.50
CA TYR A 224 13.72 -14.73 3.36
C TYR A 224 12.58 -13.70 3.27
N ILE A 225 11.51 -14.00 2.52
CA ILE A 225 10.34 -13.10 2.50
C ILE A 225 9.68 -13.04 3.88
N LYS A 226 9.61 -14.16 4.61
CA LYS A 226 9.06 -14.18 5.97
C LYS A 226 9.86 -13.28 6.90
N GLU A 227 11.19 -13.33 6.83
CA GLU A 227 12.11 -12.49 7.59
C GLU A 227 11.92 -11.00 7.25
N LEU A 228 11.88 -10.65 5.95
CA LEU A 228 11.62 -9.28 5.53
C LEU A 228 10.26 -8.76 6.01
N MET A 229 9.22 -9.61 6.02
CA MET A 229 7.92 -9.26 6.56
C MET A 229 7.97 -9.04 8.08
N GLN A 230 8.74 -9.85 8.82
CA GLN A 230 8.96 -9.67 10.26
C GLN A 230 9.72 -8.39 10.55
N GLU A 231 10.73 -8.06 9.75
CA GLU A 231 11.47 -6.82 9.92
C GLU A 231 10.59 -5.60 9.58
N ALA A 232 9.86 -5.61 8.47
CA ALA A 232 8.92 -4.54 8.12
C ALA A 232 7.84 -4.36 9.22
N SER A 233 7.33 -5.47 9.77
CA SER A 233 6.42 -5.49 10.92
C SER A 233 7.03 -4.78 12.12
N ALA A 234 8.29 -5.05 12.49
CA ALA A 234 8.97 -4.43 13.61
C ALA A 234 9.29 -2.94 13.39
N ARG A 235 9.77 -2.57 12.20
CA ARG A 235 10.17 -1.20 11.83
C ARG A 235 8.97 -0.25 11.83
N VAL A 236 7.87 -0.63 11.19
CA VAL A 236 6.62 0.15 11.23
C VAL A 236 5.95 -0.01 12.61
N GLY A 237 6.06 -1.21 13.18
CA GLY A 237 5.49 -1.62 14.46
C GLY A 237 3.99 -1.90 14.35
N VAL A 238 3.62 -2.71 13.37
CA VAL A 238 2.29 -3.32 13.21
C VAL A 238 2.42 -4.84 13.37
N PRO A 239 1.35 -5.57 13.73
CA PRO A 239 1.39 -7.03 13.78
C PRO A 239 1.80 -7.64 12.44
N LEU A 240 2.50 -8.78 12.46
CA LEU A 240 2.91 -9.48 11.24
C LEU A 240 1.71 -9.82 10.35
N SER A 241 0.55 -10.13 10.94
CA SER A 241 -0.71 -10.37 10.21
C SER A 241 -1.13 -9.20 9.33
N CYS A 242 -0.73 -7.97 9.66
CA CYS A 242 -0.98 -6.75 8.87
C CYS A 242 0.11 -6.48 7.82
N VAL A 243 1.10 -7.34 7.64
CA VAL A 243 2.08 -7.21 6.54
C VAL A 243 1.65 -8.08 5.38
N VAL A 244 1.45 -7.47 4.21
CA VAL A 244 1.00 -8.15 2.99
C VAL A 244 2.03 -7.95 1.88
N PRO A 245 2.71 -9.02 1.42
CA PRO A 245 3.62 -8.96 0.30
C PRO A 245 2.86 -8.81 -1.02
N VAL A 246 3.32 -7.90 -1.87
CA VAL A 246 2.76 -7.65 -3.21
C VAL A 246 3.89 -7.53 -4.23
N LYS A 247 3.62 -7.98 -5.44
CA LYS A 247 4.41 -7.64 -6.63
C LYS A 247 3.61 -6.67 -7.48
N ASN A 248 4.27 -5.58 -7.88
CA ASN A 248 3.70 -4.62 -8.81
C ASN A 248 4.10 -5.02 -10.24
N TYR A 249 3.29 -4.62 -11.22
CA TYR A 249 3.72 -4.60 -12.62
C TYR A 249 4.67 -3.42 -12.82
N SER A 250 5.83 -3.70 -13.39
CA SER A 250 6.88 -2.71 -13.65
C SER A 250 7.54 -2.93 -15.00
N GLU A 251 7.83 -4.19 -15.34
CA GLU A 251 8.51 -4.59 -16.58
C GLU A 251 7.57 -5.31 -17.55
N GLU A 252 6.48 -5.89 -17.06
CA GLU A 252 5.58 -6.70 -17.87
C GLU A 252 4.63 -5.87 -18.73
N LEU A 253 4.32 -6.38 -19.92
CA LEU A 253 3.29 -5.83 -20.81
C LEU A 253 1.92 -6.48 -20.60
N GLU A 254 1.92 -7.74 -20.15
CA GLU A 254 0.73 -8.56 -19.96
C GLU A 254 0.50 -8.89 -18.48
N LEU A 255 -0.77 -9.13 -18.14
CA LEU A 255 -1.13 -9.51 -16.78
C LEU A 255 -0.71 -10.97 -16.49
N ASP A 256 -0.16 -11.18 -15.30
CA ASP A 256 0.09 -12.49 -14.72
C ASP A 256 -0.96 -12.80 -13.64
N MET A 257 -1.55 -13.99 -13.70
CA MET A 257 -2.61 -14.39 -12.79
C MET A 257 -2.13 -14.42 -11.32
N ASN A 258 -0.88 -14.81 -11.06
CA ASN A 258 -0.39 -14.90 -9.68
C ASN A 258 -0.14 -13.52 -9.07
N THR A 259 0.43 -12.62 -9.87
CA THR A 259 0.63 -11.21 -9.52
C THR A 259 -0.71 -10.52 -9.25
N ASP A 260 -1.70 -10.72 -10.14
CA ASP A 260 -3.07 -10.24 -9.94
C ASP A 260 -3.65 -10.71 -8.60
N ILE A 261 -3.51 -11.99 -8.29
CA ILE A 261 -4.05 -12.57 -7.05
C ILE A 261 -3.40 -11.94 -5.81
N LEU A 262 -2.10 -11.64 -5.81
CA LEU A 262 -1.46 -10.93 -4.69
C LEU A 262 -1.99 -9.50 -4.53
N LEU A 263 -2.10 -8.75 -5.63
CA LEU A 263 -2.64 -7.39 -5.63
C LEU A 263 -4.09 -7.36 -5.12
N LEU A 264 -4.93 -8.28 -5.62
CA LEU A 264 -6.32 -8.41 -5.22
C LEU A 264 -6.46 -8.83 -3.75
N HIS A 265 -5.64 -9.77 -3.29
CA HIS A 265 -5.62 -10.16 -1.88
C HIS A 265 -5.27 -8.98 -0.97
N ALA A 266 -4.28 -8.16 -1.33
CA ALA A 266 -3.93 -6.98 -0.56
C ALA A 266 -5.12 -6.03 -0.39
N VAL A 267 -5.85 -5.75 -1.47
CA VAL A 267 -7.07 -4.92 -1.38
C VAL A 267 -8.18 -5.60 -0.60
N VAL A 268 -8.38 -6.92 -0.74
CA VAL A 268 -9.37 -7.65 0.08
C VAL A 268 -9.01 -7.60 1.57
N GLN A 269 -7.73 -7.64 1.94
CA GLN A 269 -7.33 -7.48 3.35
C GLN A 269 -7.58 -6.06 3.86
N ILE A 270 -7.34 -5.04 3.03
CA ILE A 270 -7.73 -3.65 3.37
C ILE A 270 -9.23 -3.57 3.66
N LEU A 271 -10.07 -4.15 2.79
CA LEU A 271 -11.52 -4.12 2.97
C LEU A 271 -11.97 -4.86 4.23
N ARG A 272 -11.35 -6.01 4.55
CA ARG A 272 -11.63 -6.75 5.80
C ARG A 272 -11.32 -5.92 7.04
N LEU A 273 -10.16 -5.25 7.08
CA LEU A 273 -9.83 -4.37 8.20
C LEU A 273 -10.82 -3.21 8.37
N LEU A 274 -11.45 -2.78 7.27
CA LEU A 274 -12.47 -1.74 7.31
C LEU A 274 -13.78 -2.27 7.88
N ASP A 275 -14.19 -3.46 7.46
CA ASP A 275 -15.37 -4.14 8.00
C ASP A 275 -15.21 -4.34 9.52
N ASP A 276 -14.09 -4.95 9.95
CA ASP A 276 -13.78 -5.19 11.36
C ASP A 276 -13.83 -3.90 12.19
N PHE A 277 -13.25 -2.81 11.67
CA PHE A 277 -13.24 -1.51 12.35
C PHE A 277 -14.64 -0.90 12.54
N PHE A 278 -15.57 -1.13 11.61
CA PHE A 278 -16.91 -0.57 11.70
C PHE A 278 -17.93 -1.48 12.40
N ASP A 279 -17.61 -2.77 12.53
CA ASP A 279 -18.37 -3.78 13.27
C ASP A 279 -18.11 -3.71 14.79
N GLU A 280 -16.95 -3.21 15.23
CA GLU A 280 -16.69 -3.00 16.66
C GLU A 280 -17.67 -1.97 17.27
N PRO A 281 -18.42 -2.34 18.33
CA PRO A 281 -19.27 -1.40 19.04
C PRO A 281 -18.39 -0.31 19.66
N ARG A 282 -18.64 0.95 19.28
CA ARG A 282 -17.97 2.08 19.90
C ARG A 282 -18.56 2.22 21.31
N GLY A 283 -17.83 1.71 22.30
CA GLY A 283 -18.05 2.02 23.72
C GLY A 283 -17.91 3.51 24.00
#